data_AF-A0A9D1XVV4-F1
#
_entry.id   AF-A0A9D1XVV4-F1
#
_cell.length_a   1.000
_cell.length_b   1.000
_cell.length_c   1.000
_cell.angle_alpha   90.00
_cell.angle_beta   90.00
_cell.angle_gamma   90.00
#
_symmetry.space_group_name_H-M   'P 1'
#
loop_
_entity.id
_entity.type
_entity.pdbx_description
1 polymer ?
#
loop_
_entity_poly.entity_id
_entity_poly.type
_entity_poly.pdbx_seq_one_letter_code
_entity_poly.pdbx_strand_id
1 'polypeptide(L)'
;MSRDKGELSKPRPRVYAQNREQLLRGKILDSYPSLRRFALDAGIPYSTLMTLLTRGVGGASFDTVARICHALELDIDELYCGD
;
A
#
# COMPACT_ATOMS: atom_id res chain seq x y z
N MET A 1 30.56 15.33 8.52
CA MET A 1 30.56 14.67 7.20
C MET A 1 29.16 14.16 6.94
N SER A 2 28.62 14.62 5.81
CA SER A 2 27.25 14.55 5.37
C SER A 2 26.56 13.21 5.55
N ARG A 3 25.33 13.27 6.07
CA ARG A 3 24.23 12.50 5.48
C ARG A 3 23.25 13.52 4.92
N ASP A 4 23.59 14.03 3.74
CA ASP A 4 22.62 14.57 2.80
C ASP A 4 21.57 13.46 2.58
N LYS A 5 20.49 13.51 3.35
CA LYS A 5 19.26 12.84 2.95
C LYS A 5 18.74 13.67 1.79
N GLY A 6 19.21 13.35 0.59
CA GLY A 6 18.68 13.86 -0.65
C GLY A 6 17.16 13.77 -0.57
N GLU A 7 16.55 14.96 -0.59
CA GLU A 7 15.12 15.17 -0.79
C GLU A 7 14.74 14.38 -2.04
N LEU A 8 14.19 13.18 -1.85
CA LEU A 8 13.66 12.39 -2.94
C LEU A 8 12.47 13.20 -3.46
N SER A 9 12.68 13.94 -4.55
CA SER A 9 11.63 14.66 -5.25
C SER A 9 10.52 13.65 -5.55
N LYS A 10 9.45 13.66 -4.75
CA LYS A 10 8.32 12.78 -4.99
C LYS A 10 7.72 13.21 -6.34
N PRO A 11 7.76 12.38 -7.39
CA PRO A 11 7.07 12.73 -8.62
C PRO A 11 5.57 12.91 -8.31
N ARG A 12 4.97 13.92 -8.95
CA ARG A 12 3.54 14.27 -8.90
C ARG A 12 2.66 13.01 -9.01
N PRO A 13 1.49 12.97 -8.34
CA PRO A 13 0.72 11.74 -8.15
C PRO A 13 0.48 11.07 -9.51
N ARG A 14 1.05 9.86 -9.66
CA ARG A 14 0.66 8.96 -10.73
C ARG A 14 -0.79 8.60 -10.44
N VAL A 15 -1.71 9.08 -11.26
CA VAL A 15 -3.15 8.81 -11.20
C VAL A 15 -3.41 7.37 -10.72
N TYR A 16 -3.78 7.20 -9.44
CA TYR A 16 -4.10 5.90 -8.84
C TYR A 16 -5.58 5.62 -9.06
N ALA A 17 -5.99 5.49 -10.31
CA ALA A 17 -7.38 5.19 -10.63
C ALA A 17 -7.42 3.96 -11.52
N GLN A 18 -7.91 2.83 -10.96
CA GLN A 18 -8.86 1.90 -11.59
C GLN A 18 -9.52 0.93 -10.58
N ASN A 19 -8.96 0.71 -9.37
CA ASN A 19 -9.62 -0.06 -8.29
C ASN A 19 -8.85 0.03 -6.95
N ARG A 20 -9.45 -0.52 -5.88
CA ARG A 20 -8.89 -0.57 -4.51
C ARG A 20 -7.49 -1.15 -4.45
N GLU A 21 -7.21 -2.16 -5.27
CA GLU A 21 -5.92 -2.83 -5.30
C GLU A 21 -4.83 -1.93 -5.88
N GLN A 22 -5.16 -1.14 -6.91
CA GLN A 22 -4.24 -0.15 -7.46
C GLN A 22 -4.01 1.02 -6.50
N LEU A 23 -5.05 1.47 -5.78
CA LEU A 23 -4.90 2.46 -4.72
C LEU A 23 -3.93 1.98 -3.64
N LEU A 24 -4.14 0.77 -3.10
CA LEU A 24 -3.24 0.18 -2.11
C LEU A 24 -1.82 0.05 -2.66
N ARG A 25 -1.66 -0.45 -3.89
CA ARG A 25 -0.35 -0.59 -4.53
C ARG A 25 0.36 0.77 -4.65
N GLY A 26 -0.37 1.81 -5.03
CA GLY A 26 0.14 3.18 -5.13
C GLY A 26 0.61 3.71 -3.80
N LYS A 27 -0.26 3.70 -2.80
CA LYS A 27 0.04 4.14 -1.42
C LYS A 27 1.24 3.40 -0.83
N ILE A 28 1.34 2.08 -1.08
CA ILE A 28 2.51 1.31 -0.63
C ILE A 28 3.79 1.83 -1.29
N LEU A 29 3.80 2.06 -2.61
CA LEU A 29 4.99 2.49 -3.34
C LEU A 29 5.35 3.97 -3.08
N ASP A 30 4.39 4.78 -2.62
CA ASP A 30 4.64 6.16 -2.17
C ASP A 30 5.34 6.23 -0.81
N SER A 31 5.12 5.22 0.04
CA SER A 31 5.63 5.15 1.42
C SER A 31 6.81 4.18 1.58
N TYR A 32 6.93 3.17 0.72
CA TYR A 32 7.91 2.09 0.84
C TYR A 32 8.68 1.87 -0.47
N PRO A 33 9.97 1.47 -0.39
CA PRO A 33 10.79 1.27 -1.59
C PRO A 33 10.35 0.06 -2.45
N SER A 34 9.56 -0.86 -1.88
CA SER A 34 8.99 -1.98 -2.62
C SER A 34 7.83 -2.62 -1.85
N LEU A 35 6.97 -3.34 -2.57
CA LEU A 35 5.89 -4.16 -1.97
C LEU A 35 6.44 -5.22 -1.01
N ARG A 36 7.61 -5.77 -1.30
CA ARG A 36 8.27 -6.76 -0.43
C ARG A 36 8.70 -6.13 0.89
N ARG A 37 9.26 -4.91 0.86
CA ARG A 37 9.65 -4.19 2.07
C ARG A 37 8.43 -3.90 2.93
N PHE A 38 7.36 -3.41 2.32
CA PHE A 38 6.09 -3.20 3.01
C PHE A 38 5.55 -4.48 3.64
N ALA A 39 5.52 -5.60 2.92
CA ALA A 39 5.01 -6.87 3.45
C ALA A 39 5.76 -7.30 4.73
N LEU A 40 7.08 -7.13 4.75
CA LEU A 40 7.91 -7.41 5.93
C LEU A 40 7.57 -6.48 7.10
N ASP A 41 7.50 -5.17 6.85
CA ASP A 41 7.23 -4.17 7.89
C ASP A 41 5.79 -4.28 8.43
N ALA A 42 4.81 -4.60 7.58
CA ALA A 42 3.42 -4.85 7.95
C ALA A 42 3.21 -6.25 8.57
N GLY A 43 4.23 -7.11 8.62
CA GLY A 43 4.12 -8.46 9.17
C GLY A 43 3.10 -9.34 8.43
N ILE A 44 3.04 -9.22 7.10
CA ILE A 44 2.20 -10.04 6.22
C ILE A 44 3.08 -10.83 5.24
N PRO A 45 2.73 -12.10 4.92
CA PRO A 45 3.45 -12.81 3.87
C PRO A 45 3.35 -12.08 2.53
N TYR A 46 4.46 -11.99 1.80
CA TYR A 46 4.47 -11.34 0.48
C TYR A 46 3.48 -11.98 -0.49
N SER A 47 3.31 -13.30 -0.45
CA SER A 47 2.31 -14.03 -1.23
C SER A 47 0.88 -13.63 -0.91
N THR A 48 0.56 -13.38 0.36
CA THR A 48 -0.74 -12.87 0.81
C THR A 48 -0.99 -11.48 0.26
N LEU A 49 -0.02 -10.58 0.37
CA LEU A 49 -0.10 -9.24 -0.22
C LEU A 49 -0.31 -9.30 -1.74
N MET A 50 0.46 -10.14 -2.45
CA MET A 50 0.32 -10.27 -3.90
C MET A 50 -1.03 -10.84 -4.30
N THR A 51 -1.53 -11.82 -3.54
CA THR A 51 -2.86 -12.40 -3.79
C THR A 51 -3.95 -11.34 -3.62
N LEU A 52 -3.88 -10.52 -2.57
CA LEU A 52 -4.81 -9.42 -2.36
C LEU A 52 -4.75 -8.39 -3.49
N LEU A 53 -3.55 -7.97 -3.91
CA LEU A 53 -3.36 -6.98 -4.98
C LEU A 53 -3.73 -7.50 -6.38
N THR A 54 -3.84 -8.82 -6.58
CA THR A 54 -4.14 -9.43 -7.89
C THR A 54 -5.55 -10.02 -8.00
N ARG A 55 -6.07 -10.62 -6.92
CA ARG A 55 -7.41 -11.25 -6.88
C ARG A 55 -8.48 -10.35 -6.29
N GLY A 56 -8.06 -9.27 -5.63
CA GLY A 56 -8.97 -8.28 -5.06
C GLY A 56 -9.02 -8.30 -3.54
N VAL A 57 -9.29 -7.12 -2.97
CA VAL A 57 -9.46 -6.88 -1.53
C VAL A 57 -10.64 -7.68 -0.96
N GLY A 58 -11.71 -7.87 -1.74
CA GLY A 58 -12.91 -8.60 -1.29
C GLY A 58 -12.70 -10.08 -1.01
N GLY A 59 -11.61 -10.69 -1.49
CA GLY A 59 -11.25 -12.08 -1.20
C GLY A 59 -10.31 -12.26 0.00
N ALA A 60 -9.86 -11.16 0.61
CA ALA A 60 -8.98 -11.19 1.77
C ALA A 60 -9.78 -11.18 3.09
N SER A 61 -9.19 -11.72 4.16
CA SER A 61 -9.76 -11.57 5.49
C SER A 61 -9.72 -10.11 5.94
N PHE A 62 -10.72 -9.71 6.73
CA PHE A 62 -10.75 -8.37 7.34
C PHE A 62 -9.46 -8.05 8.10
N ASP A 63 -8.93 -8.99 8.90
CA ASP A 63 -7.65 -8.81 9.61
C ASP A 63 -6.48 -8.45 8.68
N THR A 64 -6.43 -9.05 7.50
CA THR A 64 -5.37 -8.75 6.52
C THR A 64 -5.52 -7.35 5.97
N VAL A 65 -6.75 -6.96 5.62
CA VAL A 65 -7.06 -5.62 5.10
C VAL A 65 -6.79 -4.56 6.16
N ALA A 66 -7.26 -4.77 7.39
CA ALA A 66 -7.06 -3.87 8.52
C ALA A 66 -5.57 -3.66 8.83
N ARG A 67 -4.77 -4.73 8.80
CA ARG A 67 -3.31 -4.64 9.01
C ARG A 67 -2.61 -3.83 7.92
N ILE A 68 -3.01 -3.99 6.66
CA ILE A 68 -2.49 -3.20 5.54
C ILE A 68 -2.86 -1.73 5.69
N CYS A 69 -4.14 -1.44 5.97
CA CYS A 69 -4.61 -0.08 6.20
C CYS A 69 -3.87 0.60 7.36
N HIS A 70 -3.73 -0.09 8.49
CA HIS A 70 -2.99 0.41 9.64
C HIS A 70 -1.51 0.69 9.31
N ALA A 71 -0.84 -0.21 8.59
CA ALA A 71 0.56 -0.02 8.18
C ALA A 71 0.76 1.11 7.14
N LEU A 72 -0.32 1.55 6.50
CA LEU A 72 -0.35 2.66 5.54
C LEU A 72 -0.92 3.96 6.13
N GLU A 73 -1.37 3.94 7.38
CA GLU A 73 -2.15 5.03 8.00
C GLU A 73 -3.34 5.45 7.12
N LEU A 74 -3.97 4.45 6.47
CA LEU A 74 -5.10 4.62 5.55
C LEU A 74 -6.41 4.32 6.27
N ASP A 75 -7.39 5.21 6.15
CA ASP A 75 -8.75 4.95 6.64
C ASP A 75 -9.42 3.88 5.77
N ILE A 76 -10.17 2.98 6.41
CA ILE A 76 -10.95 1.97 5.70
C ILE A 76 -12.03 2.62 4.82
N ASP A 77 -12.56 3.78 5.23
CA ASP A 77 -13.51 4.53 4.41
C ASP A 77 -12.86 5.03 3.12
N GLU A 78 -11.58 5.44 3.15
CA GLU A 78 -10.84 5.81 1.93
C GLU A 78 -10.66 4.63 0.98
N LEU A 79 -10.66 3.39 1.52
CA LEU A 79 -10.54 2.17 0.72
C LEU A 79 -11.87 1.72 0.10
N TYR A 80 -13.02 1.98 0.73
CA TYR A 80 -14.33 1.48 0.28
C TYR A 80 -15.28 2.54 -0.26
N CYS A 81 -15.13 3.80 0.16
CA CYS A 81 -16.01 4.92 -0.18
C CYS A 81 -15.46 5.81 -1.30
N GLY A 82 -14.44 5.37 -2.04
CA GLY A 82 -13.94 6.10 -3.20
C GLY A 82 -15.02 6.19 -4.29
N ASP A 83 -15.75 7.30 -4.31
CA ASP A 83 -16.70 7.71 -5.35
C ASP A 83 -16.03 7.87 -6.74
#